data_AF-A0A0G9MU67-F1
#
_entry.id   AF-A0A0G9MU67-F1
#
_cell.length_a   1.000
_cell.length_b   1.000
_cell.length_c   1.000
_cell.angle_alpha   90.00
_cell.angle_beta   90.00
_cell.angle_gamma   90.00
#
_symmetry.space_group_name_H-M   'P 1'
#
loop_
_entity.id
_entity.type
_entity.pdbx_description
1 polymer ?
#
loop_
_entity_poly.entity_id
_entity_poly.type
_entity_poly.pdbx_seq_one_letter_code
_entity_poly.pdbx_strand_id
1 'polypeptide(L)'
;MPRLFLAATALSLMSVPVYGQSVEGAEAQAEAIHSDNEQRLGQRAEDIADVLRGDRAPEDVFSDAFLNQVSAAQMVAMTSQLEAQFGSFVGLESMTPDDADGFALVTYRFEQALASGHIQIAADDAFMVDTLLLNQIEPVTDSDTPIAQQVADLPGTASILLASLDGSDMVFEHNADTPLALGSAFKLYVLSTLVQEIAAGERSWSDTVQLSTASFPSGTMQDWPRGAPVTLHTLATMMISISDNTATDQLIQVLGREAIEAEMRAAGNSAMDRNMPFMTTRELFLLKAAENSGMDTYADLDRAGRLAVLESLADRDVALDRVRQTFSGNPVRIDLEWFASARDMGELFERISGDPVALDIMAVNTALPDSATEGWEYVGYKGGSEPGVLNMSWLLQNAEGRFYVLSLGWNNPEAPVNTGELLSLASSALAAHRGTGESD
;
A
#
# COMPACT_ATOMS: atom_id res chain seq x y z
N MET A 1 6.65 62.02 -19.83
CA MET A 1 6.15 63.26 -19.18
C MET A 1 4.65 63.34 -19.42
N PRO A 2 3.84 63.88 -18.49
CA PRO A 2 4.21 64.74 -17.35
C PRO A 2 4.41 63.88 -16.09
N ARG A 3 5.38 64.01 -15.18
CA ARG A 3 6.15 65.13 -14.60
C ARG A 3 5.30 66.33 -14.19
N LEU A 4 5.07 66.48 -12.89
CA LEU A 4 5.25 67.69 -12.05
C LEU A 4 4.71 67.34 -10.63
N PHE A 5 5.25 67.74 -9.47
CA PHE A 5 6.48 68.41 -9.04
C PHE A 5 6.56 68.22 -7.50
N LEU A 6 7.77 68.23 -6.97
CA LEU A 6 8.09 68.26 -5.55
C LEU A 6 7.62 69.59 -4.91
N ALA A 7 7.07 69.56 -3.69
CA ALA A 7 7.19 70.67 -2.76
C ALA A 7 7.12 70.16 -1.31
N ALA A 8 8.26 70.27 -0.62
CA ALA A 8 8.45 69.96 0.78
C ALA A 8 7.62 70.90 1.67
N THR A 9 7.01 70.33 2.71
CA THR A 9 6.64 71.10 3.90
C THR A 9 7.30 70.42 5.08
N ALA A 10 8.34 71.07 5.62
CA ALA A 10 8.94 70.70 6.90
C ALA A 10 7.89 70.90 7.99
N LEU A 11 7.56 69.85 8.74
CA LEU A 11 6.87 69.98 10.02
C LEU A 11 7.70 69.27 11.09
N SER A 12 7.97 70.06 12.12
CA SER A 12 8.78 69.79 13.31
C SER A 12 8.54 68.43 13.95
N LEU A 13 9.64 67.73 14.26
CA LEU A 13 9.70 66.66 15.24
C LEU A 13 9.24 67.19 16.60
N MET A 14 8.06 66.75 17.06
CA MET A 14 7.80 66.62 18.48
C MET A 14 8.01 65.16 18.85
N SER A 15 9.05 64.91 19.63
CA SER A 15 9.36 63.62 20.25
C SER A 15 8.25 63.26 21.24
N VAL A 16 7.43 62.28 20.87
CA VAL A 16 6.64 61.51 21.82
C VAL A 16 7.56 60.43 22.38
N PRO A 17 7.67 60.24 23.71
CA PRO A 17 8.47 59.16 24.26
C PRO A 17 7.79 57.83 23.90
N VAL A 18 8.39 57.10 22.96
CA VAL A 18 8.14 55.68 22.78
C VAL A 18 8.81 54.98 23.96
N TYR A 19 8.02 54.33 24.82
CA TYR A 19 8.53 53.31 25.72
C TYR A 19 9.09 52.18 24.83
N GLY A 20 10.40 52.18 24.61
CA GLY A 20 11.09 51.12 23.92
C GLY A 20 11.27 49.93 24.86
N GLN A 21 10.53 48.85 24.63
CA GLN A 21 11.12 47.54 24.87
C GLN A 21 12.14 47.31 23.74
N SER A 22 13.38 46.99 24.09
CA SER A 22 14.44 46.70 23.13
C SER A 22 14.09 45.45 22.32
N VAL A 23 14.45 45.42 21.03
CA VAL A 23 14.28 44.26 20.15
C VAL A 23 14.98 43.02 20.74
N GLU A 24 16.14 43.20 21.39
CA GLU A 24 16.82 42.15 22.17
C GLU A 24 15.96 41.56 23.30
N GLY A 25 15.10 42.35 23.93
CA GLY A 25 14.21 41.87 24.98
C GLY A 25 13.02 41.06 24.46
N ALA A 26 12.59 41.32 23.22
CA ALA A 26 11.53 40.56 22.56
C ALA A 26 12.07 39.24 21.97
N GLU A 27 13.29 39.25 21.41
CA GLU A 27 13.97 38.05 20.91
C GLU A 27 14.31 37.08 22.04
N ALA A 28 14.90 37.57 23.15
CA ALA A 28 15.19 36.73 24.31
C ALA A 28 13.93 36.17 25.00
N GLN A 29 12.80 36.89 24.91
CA GLN A 29 11.52 36.44 25.47
C GLN A 29 10.83 35.43 24.55
N ALA A 30 10.98 35.55 23.23
CA ALA A 30 10.51 34.56 22.25
C ALA A 30 11.32 33.25 22.33
N GLU A 31 12.65 33.33 22.46
CA GLU A 31 13.51 32.15 22.67
C GLU A 31 13.19 31.42 23.98
N ALA A 32 12.90 32.15 25.06
CA ALA A 32 12.51 31.55 26.34
C ALA A 32 11.13 30.86 26.27
N ILE A 33 10.15 31.46 25.58
CA ILE A 33 8.81 30.86 25.37
C ILE A 33 8.91 29.60 24.52
N HIS A 34 9.75 29.61 23.48
CA HIS A 34 9.96 28.46 22.61
C HIS A 34 10.61 27.28 23.37
N SER A 35 11.66 27.55 24.17
CA SER A 35 12.30 26.54 25.02
C SER A 35 11.37 25.95 26.08
N ASP A 36 10.49 26.77 26.67
CA ASP A 36 9.50 26.30 27.64
C ASP A 36 8.43 25.41 26.98
N ASN A 37 8.02 25.75 25.75
CA ASN A 37 7.06 24.96 24.99
C ASN A 37 7.63 23.63 24.51
N GLU A 38 8.89 23.59 24.07
CA GLU A 38 9.58 22.33 23.74
C GLU A 38 9.63 21.38 24.95
N GLN A 39 9.95 21.91 26.13
CA GLN A 39 9.96 21.11 27.36
C GLN A 39 8.56 20.56 27.70
N ARG A 40 7.51 21.39 27.52
CA ARG A 40 6.11 20.98 27.75
C ARG A 40 5.65 19.94 26.73
N LEU A 41 6.01 20.10 25.46
CA LEU A 41 5.75 19.12 24.40
C LEU A 41 6.40 17.78 24.71
N GLY A 42 7.66 17.79 25.14
CA GLY A 42 8.36 16.58 25.59
C GLY A 42 7.66 15.90 26.76
N GLN A 43 7.26 16.66 27.78
CA GLN A 43 6.51 16.10 28.91
C GLN A 43 5.17 15.50 28.47
N ARG A 44 4.42 16.17 27.58
CA ARG A 44 3.14 15.66 27.10
C ARG A 44 3.30 14.44 26.18
N ALA A 45 4.36 14.37 25.38
CA ALA A 45 4.65 13.20 24.57
C ALA A 45 4.89 11.94 25.44
N GLU A 46 5.60 12.09 26.56
CA GLU A 46 5.79 11.02 27.56
C GLU A 46 4.50 10.70 28.32
N ASP A 47 3.72 11.72 28.70
CA ASP A 47 2.43 11.52 29.36
C ASP A 47 1.45 10.71 28.48
N ILE A 48 1.46 10.96 27.17
CA ILE A 48 0.72 10.16 26.20
C ILE A 48 1.24 8.72 26.20
N ALA A 49 2.55 8.49 26.23
CA ALA A 49 3.13 7.15 26.30
C ALA A 49 2.64 6.39 27.55
N ASP A 50 2.56 7.06 28.70
CA ASP A 50 2.00 6.47 29.93
C ASP A 50 0.51 6.12 29.78
N VAL A 51 -0.26 6.95 29.07
CA VAL A 51 -1.68 6.63 28.76
C VAL A 51 -1.77 5.41 27.85
N LEU A 52 -0.94 5.32 26.81
CA LEU A 52 -0.93 4.17 25.90
C LEU A 52 -0.52 2.88 26.64
N ARG A 53 0.40 2.95 27.61
CA ARG A 53 0.78 1.83 28.47
C ARG A 53 -0.30 1.44 29.49
N GLY A 54 -1.26 2.33 29.73
CA GLY A 54 -2.29 2.18 30.76
C GLY A 54 -1.83 2.57 32.18
N ASP A 55 -0.69 3.26 32.30
CA ASP A 55 -0.12 3.72 33.57
C ASP A 55 -0.75 5.04 34.04
N ARG A 56 -1.40 5.78 33.12
CA ARG A 56 -2.01 7.08 33.39
C ARG A 56 -3.43 7.16 32.83
N ALA A 57 -4.31 7.83 33.57
CA ALA A 57 -5.67 8.08 33.12
C ALA A 57 -5.67 9.10 31.96
N PRO A 58 -6.38 8.86 30.85
CA PRO A 58 -6.43 9.80 29.74
C PRO A 58 -6.91 11.21 30.12
N GLU A 59 -7.78 11.30 31.14
CA GLU A 59 -8.34 12.55 31.65
C GLU A 59 -7.28 13.48 32.27
N ASP A 60 -6.10 12.95 32.64
CA ASP A 60 -4.98 13.74 33.18
C ASP A 60 -4.06 14.32 32.09
N VAL A 61 -4.28 13.92 30.83
CA VAL A 61 -3.38 14.24 29.69
C VAL A 61 -4.13 14.94 28.57
N PHE A 62 -5.32 14.46 28.21
CA PHE A 62 -6.09 14.94 27.06
C PHE A 62 -7.19 15.90 27.45
N SER A 63 -7.44 16.91 26.62
CA SER A 63 -8.51 17.87 26.86
C SER A 63 -9.90 17.23 26.66
N ASP A 64 -10.93 17.82 27.27
CA ASP A 64 -12.32 17.39 27.08
C ASP A 64 -12.72 17.40 25.59
N ALA A 65 -12.16 18.33 24.80
CA ALA A 65 -12.43 18.42 23.37
C ALA A 65 -11.92 17.19 22.60
N PHE A 66 -10.75 16.67 22.99
CA PHE A 66 -10.20 15.43 22.45
C PHE A 66 -11.02 14.21 22.92
N LEU A 67 -11.27 14.10 24.22
CA LEU A 67 -11.94 12.93 24.81
C LEU A 67 -13.40 12.75 24.36
N ASN A 68 -14.06 13.84 23.93
CA ASN A 68 -15.38 13.78 23.29
C ASN A 68 -15.35 13.15 21.88
N GLN A 69 -14.20 13.16 21.21
CA GLN A 69 -14.01 12.57 19.88
C GLN A 69 -13.43 11.15 19.98
N VAL A 70 -12.47 10.96 20.90
CA VAL A 70 -11.80 9.69 21.15
C VAL A 70 -11.88 9.36 22.63
N SER A 71 -12.79 8.46 22.98
CA SER A 71 -12.95 8.03 24.38
C SER A 71 -11.76 7.21 24.89
N ALA A 72 -11.57 7.18 26.21
CA ALA A 72 -10.56 6.33 26.88
C ALA A 72 -10.62 4.87 26.42
N ALA A 73 -11.82 4.32 26.25
CA ALA A 73 -12.02 2.95 25.78
C ALA A 73 -11.56 2.75 24.32
N GLN A 74 -11.75 3.76 23.46
CA GLN A 74 -11.28 3.71 22.07
C GLN A 74 -9.75 3.77 22.00
N MET A 75 -9.09 4.56 22.85
CA MET A 75 -7.63 4.59 22.92
C MET A 75 -7.06 3.24 23.34
N VAL A 76 -7.59 2.64 24.41
CA VAL A 76 -7.17 1.30 24.85
C VAL A 76 -7.38 0.27 23.73
N ALA A 77 -8.53 0.31 23.05
CA ALA A 77 -8.81 -0.61 21.94
C ALA A 77 -7.82 -0.42 20.77
N MET A 78 -7.48 0.83 20.43
CA MET A 78 -6.50 1.15 19.40
C MET A 78 -5.11 0.64 19.78
N THR A 79 -4.64 0.91 20.99
CA THR A 79 -3.34 0.40 21.46
C THR A 79 -3.32 -1.12 21.45
N SER A 80 -4.35 -1.79 21.98
CA SER A 80 -4.43 -3.27 21.96
C SER A 80 -4.45 -3.83 20.54
N GLN A 81 -5.08 -3.14 19.58
CA GLN A 81 -5.05 -3.53 18.17
C GLN A 81 -3.65 -3.40 17.58
N LEU A 82 -2.95 -2.31 17.88
CA LEU A 82 -1.57 -2.11 17.43
C LEU A 82 -0.61 -3.11 18.09
N GLU A 83 -0.76 -3.40 19.37
CA GLU A 83 0.06 -4.39 20.07
C GLU A 83 -0.17 -5.81 19.55
N ALA A 84 -1.41 -6.14 19.19
CA ALA A 84 -1.72 -7.42 18.54
C ALA A 84 -1.08 -7.55 17.16
N GLN A 85 -0.79 -6.43 16.49
CA GLN A 85 -0.23 -6.41 15.14
C GLN A 85 1.29 -6.24 15.11
N PHE A 86 1.87 -5.47 16.03
CA PHE A 86 3.26 -5.01 16.01
C PHE A 86 4.04 -5.32 17.30
N GLY A 87 3.46 -6.12 18.20
CA GLY A 87 4.07 -6.46 19.49
C GLY A 87 3.91 -5.35 20.53
N SER A 88 4.39 -5.58 21.75
CA SER A 88 4.13 -4.72 22.91
C SER A 88 4.53 -3.26 22.68
N PHE A 89 3.78 -2.31 23.26
CA PHE A 89 4.20 -0.91 23.29
C PHE A 89 5.45 -0.73 24.14
N VAL A 90 6.46 -0.03 23.61
CA VAL A 90 7.75 0.20 24.28
C VAL A 90 7.77 1.59 24.93
N GLY A 91 7.49 2.64 24.16
CA GLY A 91 7.52 4.02 24.68
C GLY A 91 7.65 5.08 23.59
N LEU A 92 7.94 6.32 24.02
CA LEU A 92 8.31 7.41 23.11
C LEU A 92 9.70 7.13 22.51
N GLU A 93 9.80 7.11 21.19
CA GLU A 93 11.07 6.97 20.47
C GLU A 93 11.71 8.34 20.23
N SER A 94 10.93 9.28 19.71
CA SER A 94 11.39 10.63 19.41
C SER A 94 10.25 11.64 19.46
N MET A 95 10.61 12.89 19.71
CA MET A 95 9.73 14.05 19.60
C MET A 95 10.53 15.17 18.94
N THR A 96 9.95 15.81 17.95
CA THR A 96 10.54 16.97 17.27
C THR A 96 9.50 18.10 17.25
N PRO A 97 9.76 19.24 17.90
CA PRO A 97 8.88 20.40 17.83
C PRO A 97 8.70 20.86 16.37
N ASP A 98 7.49 21.29 16.04
CA ASP A 98 7.20 21.93 14.76
C ASP A 98 7.52 23.44 14.81
N ASP A 99 7.57 24.11 13.66
CA ASP A 99 7.75 25.56 13.54
C ASP A 99 6.56 26.33 14.16
N ALA A 100 5.40 25.67 14.32
CA ALA A 100 4.22 26.23 14.97
C ALA A 100 4.23 25.95 16.49
N ASP A 101 4.07 27.01 17.30
CA ASP A 101 4.02 26.92 18.76
C ASP A 101 2.98 25.88 19.24
N GLY A 102 3.42 24.95 20.08
CA GLY A 102 2.57 23.93 20.70
C GLY A 102 2.29 22.70 19.82
N PHE A 103 3.01 22.54 18.71
CA PHE A 103 2.95 21.35 17.86
C PHE A 103 4.26 20.55 17.90
N ALA A 104 4.16 19.24 17.79
CA ALA A 104 5.31 18.37 17.59
C ALA A 104 4.97 17.16 16.73
N LEU A 105 5.95 16.66 15.98
CA LEU A 105 5.96 15.31 15.47
C LEU A 105 6.43 14.38 16.60
N VAL A 106 5.67 13.33 16.87
CA VAL A 106 6.02 12.28 17.83
C VAL A 106 6.11 10.94 17.13
N THR A 107 7.05 10.12 17.60
CA THR A 107 7.21 8.74 17.18
C THR A 107 7.16 7.86 18.41
N TYR A 108 6.28 6.87 18.42
CA TYR A 108 6.18 5.87 19.48
C TYR A 108 6.66 4.51 18.98
N ARG A 109 7.43 3.80 19.81
CA ARG A 109 7.97 2.47 19.53
C ARG A 109 7.03 1.39 20.02
N PHE A 110 6.74 0.45 19.14
CA PHE A 110 6.30 -0.92 19.42
C PHE A 110 7.47 -1.88 19.14
N GLU A 111 7.40 -3.11 19.63
CA GLU A 111 8.47 -4.10 19.41
C GLU A 111 8.84 -4.27 17.92
N GLN A 112 7.87 -4.15 17.01
CA GLN A 112 8.04 -4.39 15.58
C GLN A 112 7.56 -3.21 14.71
N ALA A 113 7.35 -2.03 15.29
CA ALA A 113 6.96 -0.84 14.52
C ALA A 113 7.26 0.49 15.23
N LEU A 114 7.29 1.56 14.46
CA LEU A 114 7.22 2.95 14.88
C LEU A 114 5.85 3.51 14.46
N ALA A 115 5.08 4.04 15.39
CA ALA A 115 3.85 4.77 15.12
C ALA A 115 4.12 6.28 15.25
N SER A 116 4.06 6.99 14.13
CA SER A 116 4.42 8.40 14.03
C SER A 116 3.21 9.26 13.68
N GLY A 117 3.26 10.51 14.13
CA GLY A 117 2.25 11.51 13.78
C GLY A 117 2.35 12.75 14.65
N HIS A 118 1.31 13.57 14.66
CA HIS A 118 1.38 14.91 15.26
C HIS A 118 0.63 14.98 16.59
N ILE A 119 1.19 15.76 17.52
CA ILE A 119 0.52 16.22 18.73
C ILE A 119 0.36 17.74 18.71
N GLN A 120 -0.69 18.21 19.39
CA GLN A 120 -0.88 19.62 19.70
C GLN A 120 -1.27 19.76 21.18
N ILE A 121 -0.62 20.69 21.88
CA ILE A 121 -0.96 21.06 23.26
C ILE A 121 -1.73 22.39 23.29
N ALA A 122 -2.64 22.52 24.24
CA ALA A 122 -3.38 23.75 24.52
C ALA A 122 -2.43 24.86 24.98
N ALA A 123 -2.78 26.11 24.67
CA ALA A 123 -2.01 27.29 25.09
C ALA A 123 -2.36 27.78 26.51
N ASP A 124 -3.19 27.05 27.24
CA ASP A 124 -3.57 27.39 28.62
C ASP A 124 -2.58 26.84 29.65
N ASP A 125 -2.73 27.25 30.92
CA ASP A 125 -1.80 26.88 32.00
C ASP A 125 -1.74 25.36 32.26
N ALA A 126 -2.71 24.59 31.77
CA ALA A 126 -2.76 23.13 31.93
C ALA A 126 -2.03 22.39 30.79
N PHE A 127 -1.82 23.02 29.63
CA PHE A 127 -1.12 22.44 28.48
C PHE A 127 -1.65 21.03 28.11
N MET A 128 -2.96 20.85 28.18
CA MET A 128 -3.60 19.56 27.86
C MET A 128 -3.41 19.23 26.38
N VAL A 129 -3.37 17.95 26.03
CA VAL A 129 -3.24 17.51 24.64
C VAL A 129 -4.60 17.66 23.95
N ASP A 130 -4.65 18.56 22.97
CA ASP A 130 -5.85 18.84 22.17
C ASP A 130 -5.93 17.93 20.94
N THR A 131 -4.76 17.53 20.41
CA THR A 131 -4.66 16.65 19.25
C THR A 131 -3.60 15.59 19.50
N LEU A 132 -3.95 14.34 19.18
CA LEU A 132 -3.04 13.25 18.91
C LEU A 132 -3.53 12.56 17.64
N LEU A 133 -2.70 12.55 16.60
CA LEU A 133 -2.99 11.88 15.35
C LEU A 133 -1.79 11.04 14.96
N LEU A 134 -1.84 9.74 15.25
CA LEU A 134 -0.90 8.75 14.73
C LEU A 134 -1.45 8.22 13.40
N ASN A 135 -0.82 8.59 12.30
CA ASN A 135 -1.29 8.29 10.95
C ASN A 135 -0.24 7.56 10.10
N GLN A 136 0.97 7.40 10.62
CA GLN A 136 2.04 6.62 9.99
C GLN A 136 2.45 5.49 10.92
N ILE A 137 2.51 4.28 10.39
CA ILE A 137 3.05 3.12 11.11
C ILE A 137 4.10 2.49 10.22
N GLU A 138 5.34 2.50 10.68
CA GLU A 138 6.51 1.98 9.99
C GLU A 138 7.01 0.74 10.72
N PRO A 139 6.91 -0.45 10.14
CA PRO A 139 7.46 -1.64 10.78
C PRO A 139 8.97 -1.54 10.99
N VAL A 140 9.46 -1.97 12.15
CA VAL A 140 10.88 -2.02 12.49
C VAL A 140 11.33 -3.46 12.50
N THR A 141 12.37 -3.75 11.73
CA THR A 141 13.06 -5.04 11.80
C THR A 141 14.49 -4.82 12.25
N ASP A 142 14.71 -4.63 13.55
CA ASP A 142 16.03 -4.83 14.17
C ASP A 142 16.26 -6.35 14.31
N SER A 143 16.38 -7.03 13.18
CA SER A 143 16.65 -8.45 13.12
C SER A 143 17.96 -8.68 12.41
N ASP A 144 18.94 -9.23 13.14
CA ASP A 144 20.16 -9.80 12.57
C ASP A 144 19.85 -10.98 11.61
N THR A 145 18.59 -11.45 11.60
CA THR A 145 18.13 -12.51 10.72
C THR A 145 17.99 -11.99 9.29
N PRO A 146 18.66 -12.58 8.29
CA PRO A 146 18.51 -12.19 6.90
C PRO A 146 17.04 -12.21 6.46
N ILE A 147 16.61 -11.22 5.66
CA ILE A 147 15.22 -11.10 5.19
C ILE A 147 14.72 -12.39 4.53
N ALA A 148 15.55 -13.04 3.72
CA ALA A 148 15.21 -14.32 3.10
C ALA A 148 14.87 -15.41 4.12
N GLN A 149 15.52 -15.41 5.30
CA GLN A 149 15.21 -16.32 6.40
C GLN A 149 13.95 -15.92 7.14
N GLN A 150 13.71 -14.61 7.38
CA GLN A 150 12.44 -14.14 7.97
C GLN A 150 11.24 -14.56 7.11
N VAL A 151 11.37 -14.45 5.78
CA VAL A 151 10.36 -14.95 4.83
C VAL A 151 10.23 -16.48 4.90
N ALA A 152 11.34 -17.21 5.03
CA ALA A 152 11.32 -18.68 5.14
C ALA A 152 10.63 -19.18 6.42
N ASP A 153 10.65 -18.38 7.49
CA ASP A 153 10.07 -18.72 8.78
C ASP A 153 8.56 -18.46 8.86
N LEU A 154 7.96 -17.79 7.85
CA LEU A 154 6.53 -17.58 7.77
C LEU A 154 5.77 -18.92 7.67
N PRO A 155 4.62 -19.08 8.36
CA PRO A 155 3.84 -20.31 8.28
C PRO A 155 3.26 -20.54 6.87
N GLY A 156 3.27 -21.77 6.38
CA GLY A 156 2.84 -22.10 5.03
C GLY A 156 4.01 -22.10 4.05
N THR A 157 3.83 -21.48 2.89
CA THR A 157 4.88 -21.34 1.87
C THR A 157 5.00 -19.89 1.47
N ALA A 158 6.20 -19.33 1.59
CA ALA A 158 6.49 -17.97 1.17
C ALA A 158 7.68 -17.92 0.21
N SER A 159 7.75 -16.84 -0.56
CA SER A 159 8.82 -16.55 -1.50
C SER A 159 9.16 -15.06 -1.47
N ILE A 160 10.42 -14.73 -1.68
CA ILE A 160 10.88 -13.37 -1.95
C ILE A 160 11.93 -13.38 -3.06
N LEU A 161 11.90 -12.35 -3.90
CA LEU A 161 12.95 -12.03 -4.86
C LEU A 161 13.19 -10.53 -4.83
N LEU A 162 14.45 -10.11 -4.67
CA LEU A 162 14.92 -8.77 -5.01
C LEU A 162 16.12 -8.89 -5.95
N ALA A 163 15.95 -8.40 -7.19
CA ALA A 163 16.97 -8.47 -8.23
C ALA A 163 16.79 -7.34 -9.25
N SER A 164 17.84 -7.02 -10.01
CA SER A 164 17.69 -6.21 -11.22
C SER A 164 16.81 -6.94 -12.21
N LEU A 165 16.01 -6.16 -12.96
CA LEU A 165 15.04 -6.70 -13.91
C LEU A 165 15.72 -7.47 -15.06
N ASP A 166 16.93 -7.07 -15.45
CA ASP A 166 17.75 -7.75 -16.46
C ASP A 166 18.49 -9.00 -15.92
N GLY A 167 18.30 -9.35 -14.65
CA GLY A 167 18.93 -10.48 -13.98
C GLY A 167 20.44 -10.37 -13.78
N SER A 168 21.05 -9.22 -14.09
CA SER A 168 22.49 -8.99 -13.94
C SER A 168 22.95 -8.84 -12.50
N ASP A 169 22.04 -8.50 -11.59
CA ASP A 169 22.30 -8.24 -10.17
C ASP A 169 21.24 -8.93 -9.31
N MET A 170 21.65 -9.95 -8.55
CA MET A 170 20.80 -10.67 -7.62
C MET A 170 21.10 -10.18 -6.20
N VAL A 171 20.15 -9.52 -5.55
CA VAL A 171 20.34 -9.00 -4.18
C VAL A 171 20.10 -10.11 -3.17
N PHE A 172 18.91 -10.73 -3.19
CA PHE A 172 18.62 -11.97 -2.47
C PHE A 172 17.31 -12.62 -2.95
N GLU A 173 17.16 -13.90 -2.63
CA GLU A 173 15.95 -14.67 -2.93
C GLU A 173 15.67 -15.77 -1.90
N HIS A 174 14.41 -16.17 -1.82
CA HIS A 174 13.95 -17.40 -1.17
C HIS A 174 12.76 -17.95 -1.99
N ASN A 175 12.80 -19.24 -2.35
CA ASN A 175 11.76 -19.90 -3.14
C ASN A 175 11.34 -19.12 -4.41
N ALA A 176 12.26 -18.39 -5.06
CA ALA A 176 11.91 -17.49 -6.16
C ALA A 176 11.32 -18.20 -7.39
N ASP A 177 11.64 -19.48 -7.58
CA ASP A 177 11.13 -20.32 -8.67
C ASP A 177 9.85 -21.12 -8.30
N THR A 178 9.36 -20.99 -7.06
CA THR A 178 8.18 -21.72 -6.59
C THR A 178 6.91 -20.97 -6.97
N PRO A 179 6.00 -21.53 -7.80
CA PRO A 179 4.78 -20.83 -8.17
C PRO A 179 3.76 -20.83 -7.04
N LEU A 180 3.37 -19.62 -6.61
CA LEU A 180 2.37 -19.38 -5.56
C LEU A 180 1.11 -18.73 -6.15
N ALA A 181 0.00 -18.87 -5.42
CA ALA A 181 -1.24 -18.16 -5.73
C ALA A 181 -1.02 -16.65 -5.62
N LEU A 182 -1.56 -15.92 -6.59
CA LEU A 182 -1.32 -14.49 -6.77
C LEU A 182 -2.42 -13.60 -6.18
N GLY A 183 -3.63 -14.15 -5.99
CA GLY A 183 -4.82 -13.30 -5.87
C GLY A 183 -4.85 -12.30 -7.04
N SER A 184 -5.21 -11.05 -6.76
CA SER A 184 -5.29 -9.97 -7.75
C SER A 184 -3.96 -9.53 -8.42
N ALA A 185 -2.79 -10.05 -8.06
CA ALA A 185 -1.54 -9.69 -8.76
C ALA A 185 -1.51 -10.22 -10.20
N PHE A 186 -2.33 -11.25 -10.51
CA PHE A 186 -2.52 -11.77 -11.87
C PHE A 186 -2.98 -10.71 -12.90
N LYS A 187 -3.56 -9.60 -12.44
CA LYS A 187 -3.98 -8.46 -13.27
C LYS A 187 -2.82 -7.84 -14.03
N LEU A 188 -1.57 -8.06 -13.59
CA LEU A 188 -0.39 -7.69 -14.37
C LEU A 188 -0.30 -8.44 -15.71
N TYR A 189 -0.78 -9.68 -15.81
CA TYR A 189 -0.85 -10.38 -17.11
C TYR A 189 -1.89 -9.73 -18.04
N VAL A 190 -3.01 -9.25 -17.49
CA VAL A 190 -4.02 -8.50 -18.25
C VAL A 190 -3.45 -7.16 -18.72
N LEU A 191 -2.72 -6.45 -17.84
CA LEU A 191 -2.03 -5.20 -18.18
C LEU A 191 -0.98 -5.43 -19.27
N SER A 192 -0.12 -6.44 -19.12
CA SER A 192 0.90 -6.77 -20.11
C SER A 192 0.28 -7.08 -21.46
N THR A 193 -0.81 -7.86 -21.50
CA THR A 193 -1.51 -8.17 -22.76
C THR A 193 -1.99 -6.90 -23.45
N LEU A 194 -2.62 -5.98 -22.70
CA LEU A 194 -3.04 -4.68 -23.23
C LEU A 194 -1.86 -3.85 -23.75
N VAL A 195 -0.75 -3.80 -23.00
CA VAL A 195 0.49 -3.11 -23.41
C VAL A 195 1.02 -3.69 -24.72
N GLN A 196 1.04 -5.02 -24.87
CA GLN A 196 1.52 -5.65 -26.10
C GLN A 196 0.61 -5.35 -27.29
N GLU A 197 -0.72 -5.39 -27.14
CA GLU A 197 -1.66 -5.04 -28.22
C GLU A 197 -1.57 -3.56 -28.61
N ILE A 198 -1.30 -2.67 -27.66
CA ILE A 198 -1.05 -1.24 -27.92
C ILE A 198 0.28 -1.04 -28.67
N ALA A 199 1.35 -1.72 -28.23
CA ALA A 199 2.65 -1.67 -28.90
C ALA A 199 2.57 -2.23 -30.35
N ALA A 200 1.71 -3.22 -30.58
CA ALA A 200 1.43 -3.77 -31.91
C ALA A 200 0.54 -2.86 -32.78
N GLY A 201 -0.02 -1.78 -32.22
CA GLY A 201 -0.93 -0.87 -32.92
C GLY A 201 -2.33 -1.45 -33.15
N GLU A 202 -2.68 -2.52 -32.45
CA GLU A 202 -4.01 -3.15 -32.52
C GLU A 202 -5.03 -2.37 -31.69
N ARG A 203 -4.56 -1.64 -30.66
CA ARG A 203 -5.37 -0.81 -29.77
C ARG A 203 -4.67 0.50 -29.41
N SER A 204 -5.42 1.38 -28.77
CA SER A 204 -4.93 2.59 -28.11
C SER A 204 -5.46 2.68 -26.68
N TRP A 205 -4.67 3.26 -25.78
CA TRP A 205 -5.11 3.66 -24.43
C TRP A 205 -6.41 4.50 -24.42
N SER A 206 -6.65 5.25 -25.51
CA SER A 206 -7.84 6.10 -25.69
C SER A 206 -9.08 5.37 -26.24
N ASP A 207 -8.94 4.11 -26.66
CA ASP A 207 -10.06 3.34 -27.17
C ASP A 207 -11.16 3.24 -26.11
N THR A 208 -12.40 3.47 -26.53
CA THR A 208 -13.56 3.48 -25.64
C THR A 208 -14.39 2.24 -25.84
N VAL A 209 -14.73 1.58 -24.73
CA VAL A 209 -15.63 0.43 -24.69
C VAL A 209 -16.85 0.74 -23.80
N GLN A 210 -17.90 -0.04 -23.97
CA GLN A 210 -19.11 0.05 -23.16
C GLN A 210 -19.03 -0.97 -22.03
N LEU A 211 -19.16 -0.51 -20.78
CA LEU A 211 -19.16 -1.40 -19.64
C LEU A 211 -20.36 -2.37 -19.73
N SER A 212 -20.10 -3.67 -19.83
CA SER A 212 -21.13 -4.67 -20.12
C SER A 212 -21.14 -5.87 -19.17
N THR A 213 -20.03 -6.05 -18.44
CA THR A 213 -19.83 -7.07 -17.40
C THR A 213 -19.77 -6.44 -16.01
N ALA A 214 -20.02 -7.24 -14.98
CA ALA A 214 -19.88 -6.88 -13.57
C ALA A 214 -19.34 -8.08 -12.78
N SER A 215 -18.39 -7.80 -11.90
CA SER A 215 -17.81 -8.76 -10.95
C SER A 215 -18.07 -8.31 -9.51
N PHE A 216 -17.59 -9.11 -8.55
CA PHE A 216 -17.68 -8.78 -7.13
C PHE A 216 -16.50 -7.90 -6.69
N PRO A 217 -16.63 -7.12 -5.61
CA PRO A 217 -15.53 -6.33 -5.06
C PRO A 217 -14.26 -7.16 -4.81
N SER A 218 -13.07 -6.57 -4.75
CA SER A 218 -12.75 -5.14 -4.73
C SER A 218 -13.01 -4.39 -6.04
N GLY A 219 -13.16 -3.06 -5.92
CA GLY A 219 -13.53 -2.18 -7.01
C GLY A 219 -14.78 -1.37 -6.71
N THR A 220 -15.10 -0.48 -7.65
CA THR A 220 -16.29 0.38 -7.63
C THR A 220 -17.06 0.33 -8.94
N MET A 221 -16.46 -0.16 -10.03
CA MET A 221 -17.08 -0.16 -11.35
C MET A 221 -18.26 -1.13 -11.46
N GLN A 222 -18.44 -2.08 -10.53
CA GLN A 222 -19.66 -2.89 -10.45
C GLN A 222 -20.93 -2.05 -10.19
N ASP A 223 -20.78 -0.88 -9.57
CA ASP A 223 -21.88 0.03 -9.24
C ASP A 223 -22.12 1.08 -10.34
N TRP A 224 -21.30 1.06 -11.41
CA TRP A 224 -21.45 2.00 -12.51
C TRP A 224 -22.58 1.57 -13.45
N PRO A 225 -23.23 2.51 -14.16
CA PRO A 225 -24.30 2.16 -15.09
C PRO A 225 -23.80 1.22 -16.20
N ARG A 226 -24.57 0.17 -16.48
CA ARG A 226 -24.36 -0.67 -17.67
C ARG A 226 -24.41 0.20 -18.92
N GLY A 227 -23.44 0.01 -19.81
CA GLY A 227 -23.27 0.83 -21.01
C GLY A 227 -22.69 2.21 -20.74
N ALA A 228 -21.98 2.40 -19.62
CA ALA A 228 -21.13 3.58 -19.45
C ALA A 228 -19.93 3.49 -20.41
N PRO A 229 -19.61 4.57 -21.16
CA PRO A 229 -18.41 4.61 -21.98
C PRO A 229 -17.18 4.81 -21.10
N VAL A 230 -16.19 3.93 -21.24
CA VAL A 230 -14.92 3.98 -20.50
C VAL A 230 -13.76 3.69 -21.42
N THR A 231 -12.62 4.36 -21.20
CA THR A 231 -11.42 4.10 -22.00
C THR A 231 -10.66 2.88 -21.48
N LEU A 232 -9.81 2.27 -22.32
CA LEU A 232 -8.89 1.22 -21.89
C LEU A 232 -7.92 1.72 -20.81
N HIS A 233 -7.49 2.98 -20.90
CA HIS A 233 -6.74 3.64 -19.83
C HIS A 233 -7.52 3.64 -18.51
N THR A 234 -8.78 4.12 -18.48
CA THR A 234 -9.58 4.13 -17.25
C THR A 234 -9.73 2.73 -16.66
N LEU A 235 -10.02 1.74 -17.51
CA LEU A 235 -10.14 0.35 -17.07
C LEU A 235 -8.83 -0.16 -16.46
N ALA A 236 -7.69 0.08 -17.10
CA ALA A 236 -6.38 -0.36 -16.60
C ALA A 236 -6.00 0.36 -15.31
N THR A 237 -6.24 1.68 -15.21
CA THR A 237 -6.02 2.43 -13.96
C THR A 237 -6.83 1.87 -12.81
N MET A 238 -8.13 1.60 -13.02
CA MET A 238 -9.01 1.04 -11.98
C MET A 238 -8.62 -0.39 -11.62
N MET A 239 -8.27 -1.21 -12.62
CA MET A 239 -7.80 -2.58 -12.42
C MET A 239 -6.52 -2.64 -11.57
N ILE A 240 -5.59 -1.71 -11.75
CA ILE A 240 -4.29 -1.74 -11.08
C ILE A 240 -4.35 -1.04 -9.71
N SER A 241 -4.75 0.23 -9.68
CA SER A 241 -4.64 1.09 -8.49
C SER A 241 -5.53 0.68 -7.32
N ILE A 242 -6.78 0.29 -7.60
CA ILE A 242 -7.75 -0.14 -6.59
C ILE A 242 -8.17 -1.61 -6.75
N SER A 243 -7.48 -2.35 -7.64
CA SER A 243 -7.74 -3.75 -7.86
C SER A 243 -9.20 -4.02 -8.32
N ASP A 244 -9.77 -3.17 -9.17
CA ASP A 244 -11.18 -3.26 -9.57
C ASP A 244 -11.45 -4.51 -10.44
N ASN A 245 -12.19 -5.46 -9.88
CA ASN A 245 -12.52 -6.72 -10.53
C ASN A 245 -13.47 -6.58 -11.73
N THR A 246 -14.35 -5.58 -11.73
CA THR A 246 -15.22 -5.31 -12.87
C THR A 246 -14.43 -4.71 -14.03
N ALA A 247 -13.49 -3.81 -13.73
CA ALA A 247 -12.55 -3.31 -14.74
C ALA A 247 -11.68 -4.43 -15.32
N THR A 248 -11.19 -5.33 -14.46
CA THR A 248 -10.42 -6.52 -14.87
C THR A 248 -11.21 -7.41 -15.81
N ASP A 249 -12.42 -7.83 -15.42
CA ASP A 249 -13.22 -8.73 -16.25
C ASP A 249 -13.65 -8.05 -17.55
N GLN A 250 -13.89 -6.74 -17.54
CA GLN A 250 -14.16 -5.98 -18.75
C GLN A 250 -12.95 -5.96 -19.69
N LEU A 251 -11.72 -5.84 -19.18
CA LEU A 251 -10.50 -5.94 -19.99
C LEU A 251 -10.29 -7.36 -20.51
N ILE A 252 -10.51 -8.40 -19.69
CA ILE A 252 -10.42 -9.80 -20.15
C ILE A 252 -11.41 -10.06 -21.29
N GLN A 253 -12.63 -9.52 -21.21
CA GLN A 253 -13.62 -9.63 -22.28
C GLN A 253 -13.17 -8.91 -23.57
N VAL A 254 -12.49 -7.75 -23.44
CA VAL A 254 -12.03 -6.96 -24.58
C VAL A 254 -10.84 -7.62 -25.29
N LEU A 255 -9.87 -8.12 -24.52
CA LEU A 255 -8.63 -8.73 -25.01
C LEU A 255 -8.85 -10.18 -25.47
N GLY A 256 -9.75 -10.90 -24.80
CA GLY A 256 -9.97 -12.32 -24.99
C GLY A 256 -9.01 -13.17 -24.15
N ARG A 257 -9.51 -14.33 -23.72
CA ARG A 257 -8.77 -15.24 -22.83
C ARG A 257 -7.51 -15.76 -23.51
N GLU A 258 -7.61 -16.13 -24.79
CA GLU A 258 -6.52 -16.71 -25.57
C GLU A 258 -5.35 -15.74 -25.75
N ALA A 259 -5.60 -14.43 -25.89
CA ALA A 259 -4.56 -13.41 -25.97
C ALA A 259 -3.77 -13.34 -24.66
N ILE A 260 -4.47 -13.33 -23.52
CA ILE A 260 -3.85 -13.29 -22.19
C ILE A 260 -3.08 -14.59 -21.91
N GLU A 261 -3.62 -15.74 -22.32
CA GLU A 261 -2.93 -17.02 -22.20
C GLU A 261 -1.67 -17.10 -23.07
N ALA A 262 -1.68 -16.47 -24.26
CA ALA A 262 -0.52 -16.37 -25.12
C ALA A 262 0.54 -15.45 -24.52
N GLU A 263 0.13 -14.31 -23.95
CA GLU A 263 1.01 -13.38 -23.27
C GLU A 263 1.61 -13.99 -22.00
N MET A 264 0.83 -14.71 -21.19
CA MET A 264 1.33 -15.42 -20.01
C MET A 264 2.43 -16.43 -20.37
N ARG A 265 2.30 -17.09 -21.53
CA ARG A 265 3.36 -17.97 -22.08
C ARG A 265 4.57 -17.18 -22.57
N ALA A 266 4.35 -16.05 -23.25
CA ALA A 266 5.42 -15.20 -23.76
C ALA A 266 6.24 -14.55 -22.63
N ALA A 267 5.59 -14.26 -21.50
CA ALA A 267 6.18 -13.82 -20.24
C ALA A 267 6.86 -14.94 -19.45
N GLY A 268 6.94 -16.17 -19.99
CA GLY A 268 7.67 -17.26 -19.35
C GLY A 268 7.03 -17.84 -18.09
N ASN A 269 5.72 -17.63 -17.85
CA ASN A 269 5.05 -18.17 -16.66
C ASN A 269 5.27 -19.69 -16.53
N SER A 270 5.76 -20.11 -15.37
CA SER A 270 6.15 -21.50 -15.11
C SER A 270 4.98 -22.43 -14.76
N ALA A 271 3.79 -21.87 -14.49
CA ALA A 271 2.60 -22.56 -14.01
C ALA A 271 1.47 -22.66 -15.05
N MET A 272 1.81 -22.68 -16.35
CA MET A 272 0.84 -22.70 -17.45
C MET A 272 -0.25 -23.76 -17.30
N ASP A 273 0.09 -24.99 -16.91
CA ASP A 273 -0.91 -26.07 -16.78
C ASP A 273 -1.95 -25.81 -15.67
N ARG A 274 -1.64 -24.93 -14.71
CA ARG A 274 -2.55 -24.52 -13.63
C ARG A 274 -3.40 -23.31 -14.00
N ASN A 275 -2.85 -22.42 -14.83
CA ASN A 275 -3.49 -21.18 -15.24
C ASN A 275 -4.40 -21.31 -16.48
N MET A 276 -4.52 -22.51 -17.05
CA MET A 276 -5.29 -22.73 -18.29
C MET A 276 -6.57 -23.54 -17.99
N PRO A 277 -7.75 -23.05 -18.39
CA PRO A 277 -8.02 -21.74 -19.00
C PRO A 277 -7.82 -20.57 -18.03
N PHE A 278 -7.39 -19.40 -18.53
CA PHE A 278 -7.14 -18.22 -17.69
C PHE A 278 -8.44 -17.64 -17.11
N MET A 279 -8.69 -17.79 -15.82
CA MET A 279 -9.96 -17.40 -15.17
C MET A 279 -10.18 -15.89 -15.13
N THR A 280 -11.44 -15.47 -15.21
CA THR A 280 -11.90 -14.13 -14.80
C THR A 280 -12.09 -14.06 -13.29
N THR A 281 -12.18 -12.86 -12.71
CA THR A 281 -12.46 -12.70 -11.28
C THR A 281 -13.85 -13.21 -10.93
N ARG A 282 -14.86 -12.95 -11.76
CA ARG A 282 -16.23 -13.45 -11.56
C ARG A 282 -16.26 -14.98 -11.54
N GLU A 283 -15.54 -15.63 -12.45
CA GLU A 283 -15.42 -17.09 -12.47
C GLU A 283 -14.83 -17.65 -11.17
N LEU A 284 -13.75 -17.06 -10.65
CA LEU A 284 -13.18 -17.46 -9.35
C LEU A 284 -14.20 -17.33 -8.22
N PHE A 285 -14.89 -16.18 -8.12
CA PHE A 285 -15.90 -15.96 -7.09
C PHE A 285 -17.05 -16.97 -7.18
N LEU A 286 -17.57 -17.20 -8.37
CA LEU A 286 -18.66 -18.17 -8.59
C LEU A 286 -18.19 -19.60 -8.30
N LEU A 287 -16.95 -19.95 -8.66
CA LEU A 287 -16.39 -21.25 -8.38
C LEU A 287 -16.31 -21.51 -6.87
N LYS A 288 -15.89 -20.52 -6.07
CA LYS A 288 -15.73 -20.68 -4.61
C LYS A 288 -17.03 -20.47 -3.81
N ALA A 289 -17.96 -19.65 -4.30
CA ALA A 289 -19.14 -19.23 -3.53
C ALA A 289 -20.45 -19.92 -3.92
N ALA A 290 -20.60 -20.35 -5.18
CA ALA A 290 -21.85 -20.97 -5.65
C ALA A 290 -21.97 -22.44 -5.19
N GLU A 291 -23.20 -22.89 -4.93
CA GLU A 291 -23.47 -24.30 -4.66
C GLU A 291 -23.28 -25.14 -5.93
N ASN A 292 -22.73 -26.35 -5.81
CA ASN A 292 -22.50 -27.26 -6.94
C ASN A 292 -21.74 -26.58 -8.10
N SER A 293 -20.72 -25.78 -7.77
CA SER A 293 -19.92 -25.02 -8.74
C SER A 293 -18.90 -25.87 -9.51
N GLY A 294 -18.62 -27.10 -9.05
CA GLY A 294 -17.54 -27.93 -9.57
C GLY A 294 -16.17 -27.67 -8.92
N MET A 295 -16.12 -26.82 -7.87
CA MET A 295 -14.90 -26.47 -7.11
C MET A 295 -14.07 -27.69 -6.73
N ASP A 296 -14.69 -28.71 -6.13
CA ASP A 296 -13.99 -29.88 -5.58
C ASP A 296 -13.19 -30.66 -6.62
N THR A 297 -13.63 -30.66 -7.88
CA THR A 297 -12.98 -31.40 -8.96
C THR A 297 -12.17 -30.51 -9.90
N TYR A 298 -12.31 -29.18 -9.84
CA TYR A 298 -11.78 -28.27 -10.87
C TYR A 298 -10.27 -28.42 -11.10
N ALA A 299 -9.49 -28.51 -10.00
CA ALA A 299 -8.03 -28.62 -10.08
C ALA A 299 -7.56 -29.90 -10.80
N ASP A 300 -8.34 -30.99 -10.71
CA ASP A 300 -8.00 -32.30 -11.28
C ASP A 300 -8.42 -32.45 -12.75
N LEU A 301 -9.24 -31.52 -13.28
CA LEU A 301 -9.69 -31.54 -14.67
C LEU A 301 -8.59 -31.08 -15.62
N ASP A 302 -8.62 -31.61 -16.85
CA ASP A 302 -7.85 -31.03 -17.95
C ASP A 302 -8.43 -29.66 -18.37
N ARG A 303 -7.73 -28.97 -19.28
CA ARG A 303 -8.17 -27.64 -19.77
C ARG A 303 -9.60 -27.64 -20.29
N ALA A 304 -10.03 -28.68 -21.01
CA ALA A 304 -11.36 -28.75 -21.59
C ALA A 304 -12.44 -28.93 -20.51
N GLY A 305 -12.17 -29.79 -19.52
CA GLY A 305 -13.04 -29.98 -18.36
C GLY A 305 -13.16 -28.72 -17.51
N ARG A 306 -12.04 -28.03 -17.24
CA ARG A 306 -12.06 -26.74 -16.53
C ARG A 306 -12.87 -25.69 -17.27
N LEU A 307 -12.68 -25.56 -18.58
CA LEU A 307 -13.45 -24.62 -19.41
C LEU A 307 -14.95 -24.94 -19.34
N ALA A 308 -15.35 -26.20 -19.45
CA ALA A 308 -16.74 -26.60 -19.32
C ALA A 308 -17.33 -26.26 -17.94
N VAL A 309 -16.54 -26.37 -16.87
CA VAL A 309 -16.96 -25.92 -15.53
C VAL A 309 -17.18 -24.40 -15.53
N LEU A 310 -16.21 -23.61 -16.02
CA LEU A 310 -16.32 -22.15 -16.06
C LEU A 310 -17.54 -21.68 -16.89
N GLU A 311 -17.76 -22.27 -18.07
CA GLU A 311 -18.91 -21.99 -18.91
C GLU A 311 -20.24 -22.29 -18.21
N SER A 312 -20.29 -23.34 -17.37
CA SER A 312 -21.46 -23.68 -16.56
C SER A 312 -21.78 -22.67 -15.45
N LEU A 313 -20.85 -21.75 -15.16
CA LEU A 313 -21.02 -20.68 -14.17
C LEU A 313 -21.57 -19.39 -14.80
N ALA A 314 -21.53 -19.23 -16.12
CA ALA A 314 -21.80 -17.95 -16.80
C ALA A 314 -23.16 -17.33 -16.43
N ASP A 315 -24.21 -18.15 -16.33
CA ASP A 315 -25.57 -17.72 -16.02
C ASP A 315 -25.91 -17.78 -14.52
N ARG A 316 -24.93 -18.09 -13.66
CA ARG A 316 -25.14 -18.18 -12.22
C ARG A 316 -25.08 -16.81 -11.56
N ASP A 317 -25.96 -16.64 -10.59
CA ASP A 317 -25.99 -15.48 -9.72
C ASP A 317 -25.82 -15.92 -8.26
N VAL A 318 -24.99 -15.17 -7.52
CA VAL A 318 -24.69 -15.43 -6.11
C VAL A 318 -24.80 -14.11 -5.38
N ALA A 319 -25.54 -14.11 -4.27
CA ALA A 319 -25.70 -12.92 -3.44
C ALA A 319 -24.33 -12.42 -2.92
N LEU A 320 -24.12 -11.10 -2.95
CA LEU A 320 -22.88 -10.48 -2.50
C LEU A 320 -22.51 -10.88 -1.06
N ASP A 321 -23.48 -11.02 -0.17
CA ASP A 321 -23.22 -11.44 1.22
C ASP A 321 -22.69 -12.87 1.31
N ARG A 322 -23.10 -13.75 0.39
CA ARG A 322 -22.55 -15.10 0.31
C ARG A 322 -21.09 -15.06 -0.16
N VAL A 323 -20.78 -14.24 -1.16
CA VAL A 323 -19.39 -14.04 -1.59
C VAL A 323 -18.56 -13.47 -0.44
N ARG A 324 -19.02 -12.41 0.25
CA ARG A 324 -18.32 -11.86 1.41
C ARG A 324 -18.05 -12.90 2.49
N GLN A 325 -19.04 -13.75 2.81
CA GLN A 325 -18.87 -14.81 3.79
C GLN A 325 -17.81 -15.85 3.38
N THR A 326 -17.76 -16.23 2.10
CA THR A 326 -16.75 -17.18 1.59
C THR A 326 -15.34 -16.62 1.74
N PHE A 327 -15.15 -15.31 1.60
CA PHE A 327 -13.83 -14.66 1.59
C PHE A 327 -13.51 -13.89 2.89
N SER A 328 -14.30 -14.04 3.97
CA SER A 328 -14.05 -13.39 5.27
C SER A 328 -13.53 -14.33 6.36
N GLY A 329 -13.37 -15.62 6.06
CA GLY A 329 -13.04 -16.66 7.03
C GLY A 329 -11.70 -17.34 6.74
N ASN A 330 -11.67 -18.67 6.93
CA ASN A 330 -10.50 -19.49 6.61
C ASN A 330 -10.27 -19.57 5.10
N PRO A 331 -9.04 -19.91 4.66
CA PRO A 331 -8.73 -20.13 3.26
C PRO A 331 -9.66 -21.14 2.60
N VAL A 332 -10.07 -20.86 1.35
CA VAL A 332 -10.94 -21.74 0.56
C VAL A 332 -10.24 -22.08 -0.74
N ARG A 333 -9.71 -23.30 -0.83
CA ARG A 333 -9.11 -23.86 -2.05
C ARG A 333 -8.14 -22.89 -2.73
N ILE A 334 -7.07 -22.54 -2.03
CA ILE A 334 -6.02 -21.65 -2.57
C ILE A 334 -5.23 -22.29 -3.72
N ASP A 335 -5.46 -23.58 -3.99
CA ASP A 335 -5.04 -24.29 -5.20
C ASP A 335 -5.92 -23.98 -6.43
N LEU A 336 -7.03 -23.27 -6.25
CA LEU A 336 -7.90 -22.70 -7.29
C LEU A 336 -7.69 -21.18 -7.37
N GLU A 337 -6.64 -20.78 -8.06
CA GLU A 337 -6.15 -19.40 -8.13
C GLU A 337 -5.42 -19.16 -9.47
N TRP A 338 -4.82 -17.98 -9.64
CA TRP A 338 -3.78 -17.75 -10.64
C TRP A 338 -2.41 -17.92 -10.00
N PHE A 339 -1.46 -18.50 -10.72
CA PHE A 339 -0.16 -18.89 -10.18
C PHE A 339 1.01 -18.29 -10.95
N ALA A 340 2.00 -17.78 -10.24
CA ALA A 340 3.30 -17.43 -10.81
C ALA A 340 4.38 -17.51 -9.72
N SER A 341 5.63 -17.75 -10.13
CA SER A 341 6.79 -17.63 -9.25
C SER A 341 7.22 -16.18 -9.08
N ALA A 342 8.07 -15.87 -8.10
CA ALA A 342 8.62 -14.52 -7.97
C ALA A 342 9.47 -14.13 -9.19
N ARG A 343 10.15 -15.12 -9.82
CA ARG A 343 10.88 -14.92 -11.07
C ARG A 343 9.95 -14.63 -12.25
N ASP A 344 8.83 -15.35 -12.35
CA ASP A 344 7.80 -15.11 -13.38
C ASP A 344 7.26 -13.66 -13.30
N MET A 345 7.15 -13.09 -12.10
CA MET A 345 6.74 -11.70 -11.91
C MET A 345 7.79 -10.71 -12.45
N GLY A 346 9.08 -11.02 -12.32
CA GLY A 346 10.16 -10.24 -12.92
C GLY A 346 10.09 -10.22 -14.45
N GLU A 347 9.97 -11.40 -15.07
CA GLU A 347 9.80 -11.55 -16.52
C GLU A 347 8.54 -10.81 -17.03
N LEU A 348 7.45 -10.84 -16.26
CA LEU A 348 6.23 -10.09 -16.58
C LEU A 348 6.45 -8.57 -16.52
N PHE A 349 7.15 -8.06 -15.50
CA PHE A 349 7.45 -6.63 -15.42
C PHE A 349 8.35 -6.17 -16.56
N GLU A 350 9.29 -6.98 -17.04
CA GLU A 350 10.10 -6.66 -18.21
C GLU A 350 9.20 -6.34 -19.42
N ARG A 351 8.16 -7.14 -19.64
CA ARG A 351 7.21 -6.95 -20.76
C ARG A 351 6.34 -5.71 -20.63
N ILE A 352 6.15 -5.20 -19.41
CA ILE A 352 5.35 -3.99 -19.12
C ILE A 352 6.22 -2.73 -19.16
N SER A 353 7.47 -2.81 -18.71
CA SER A 353 8.34 -1.66 -18.38
C SER A 353 8.63 -0.68 -19.54
N GLY A 354 8.40 -1.11 -20.78
CA GLY A 354 8.59 -0.29 -21.97
C GLY A 354 7.47 0.70 -22.30
N ASP A 355 6.30 0.61 -21.65
CA ASP A 355 5.17 1.51 -21.89
C ASP A 355 5.02 2.55 -20.76
N PRO A 356 5.20 3.85 -21.04
CA PRO A 356 5.17 4.88 -20.01
C PRO A 356 3.79 5.07 -19.35
N VAL A 357 2.69 4.78 -20.08
CA VAL A 357 1.34 4.88 -19.50
C VAL A 357 1.10 3.73 -18.52
N ALA A 358 1.61 2.54 -18.82
CA ALA A 358 1.57 1.42 -17.88
C ALA A 358 2.38 1.68 -16.61
N LEU A 359 3.54 2.36 -16.74
CA LEU A 359 4.32 2.82 -15.59
C LEU A 359 3.51 3.82 -14.73
N ASP A 360 2.94 4.85 -15.34
CA ASP A 360 2.10 5.83 -14.64
C ASP A 360 0.92 5.16 -13.91
N ILE A 361 0.29 4.15 -14.55
CA ILE A 361 -0.82 3.38 -13.97
C ILE A 361 -0.38 2.60 -12.72
N MET A 362 0.79 1.95 -12.75
CA MET A 362 1.29 1.19 -11.60
C MET A 362 1.77 2.08 -10.46
N ALA A 363 2.18 3.32 -10.74
CA ALA A 363 2.63 4.29 -9.75
C ALA A 363 1.48 5.00 -8.98
N VAL A 364 0.22 4.84 -9.40
CA VAL A 364 -0.93 5.49 -8.73
C VAL A 364 -1.08 5.05 -7.27
N ASN A 365 -0.76 3.80 -6.96
CA ASN A 365 -0.80 3.26 -5.60
C ASN A 365 0.38 2.32 -5.42
N THR A 366 1.36 2.73 -4.60
CA THR A 366 2.61 1.99 -4.35
C THR A 366 2.53 1.01 -3.18
N ALA A 367 1.45 1.07 -2.38
CA ALA A 367 1.23 0.32 -1.14
C ALA A 367 2.29 0.47 -0.02
N LEU A 368 3.41 1.15 -0.29
CA LEU A 368 4.48 1.45 0.65
C LEU A 368 4.47 2.94 0.99
N PRO A 369 4.84 3.31 2.23
CA PRO A 369 5.05 4.71 2.58
C PRO A 369 6.28 5.28 1.85
N ASP A 370 6.31 6.59 1.66
CA ASP A 370 7.40 7.29 0.97
C ASP A 370 8.79 6.97 1.58
N SER A 371 8.86 6.83 2.90
CA SER A 371 10.08 6.45 3.64
C SER A 371 10.66 5.09 3.23
N ALA A 372 9.80 4.10 2.98
CA ALA A 372 10.20 2.77 2.52
C ALA A 372 10.72 2.77 1.08
N THR A 373 10.36 3.78 0.29
CA THR A 373 10.73 3.90 -1.13
C THR A 373 11.74 4.99 -1.44
N GLU A 374 12.22 5.72 -0.43
CA GLU A 374 13.26 6.74 -0.61
C GLU A 374 14.50 6.17 -1.32
N GLY A 375 15.05 6.94 -2.27
CA GLY A 375 16.18 6.53 -3.12
C GLY A 375 15.80 5.84 -4.44
N TRP A 376 14.52 5.53 -4.65
CA TRP A 376 14.00 5.04 -5.93
C TRP A 376 13.34 6.19 -6.72
N GLU A 377 13.72 6.37 -7.98
CA GLU A 377 13.15 7.37 -8.89
C GLU A 377 11.76 6.99 -9.40
N TYR A 378 11.45 5.70 -9.39
CA TYR A 378 10.14 5.18 -9.76
C TYR A 378 9.77 3.98 -8.90
N VAL A 379 8.49 3.92 -8.54
CA VAL A 379 7.87 2.79 -7.83
C VAL A 379 6.52 2.51 -8.47
N GLY A 380 6.40 1.33 -9.08
CA GLY A 380 5.13 0.78 -9.55
C GLY A 380 4.78 -0.47 -8.75
N TYR A 381 3.50 -0.68 -8.49
CA TYR A 381 3.04 -1.78 -7.63
C TYR A 381 1.80 -2.49 -8.17
N LYS A 382 1.74 -3.79 -7.92
CA LYS A 382 0.48 -4.52 -7.83
C LYS A 382 0.60 -5.65 -6.82
N GLY A 383 -0.40 -5.75 -5.93
CA GLY A 383 -0.59 -6.92 -5.10
C GLY A 383 -1.92 -7.64 -5.32
N GLY A 384 -2.10 -8.73 -4.60
CA GLY A 384 -3.31 -9.51 -4.59
C GLY A 384 -3.47 -10.32 -3.33
N SER A 385 -4.72 -10.49 -2.90
CA SER A 385 -5.03 -11.21 -1.68
C SER A 385 -6.37 -11.92 -1.73
N GLU A 386 -6.44 -13.02 -0.99
CA GLU A 386 -7.63 -13.67 -0.45
C GLU A 386 -7.23 -14.36 0.87
N PRO A 387 -8.15 -14.89 1.69
CA PRO A 387 -7.74 -15.61 2.89
C PRO A 387 -6.76 -16.75 2.57
N GLY A 388 -5.55 -16.67 3.13
CA GLY A 388 -4.48 -17.65 2.91
C GLY A 388 -3.61 -17.38 1.68
N VAL A 389 -3.85 -16.28 0.94
CA VAL A 389 -3.07 -15.90 -0.24
C VAL A 389 -2.70 -14.43 -0.14
N LEU A 390 -1.43 -14.12 -0.31
CA LEU A 390 -0.94 -12.76 -0.45
C LEU A 390 0.22 -12.75 -1.45
N ASN A 391 0.16 -11.84 -2.40
CA ASN A 391 1.26 -11.53 -3.30
C ASN A 391 1.40 -10.01 -3.39
N MET A 392 2.63 -9.52 -3.32
CA MET A 392 2.94 -8.10 -3.40
C MET A 392 4.20 -7.94 -4.23
N SER A 393 4.07 -7.28 -5.37
CA SER A 393 5.16 -7.13 -6.33
C SER A 393 5.32 -5.68 -6.76
N TRP A 394 6.57 -5.23 -6.81
CA TRP A 394 6.98 -3.88 -7.17
C TRP A 394 7.98 -3.90 -8.33
N LEU A 395 7.82 -2.94 -9.24
CA LEU A 395 8.82 -2.53 -10.21
C LEU A 395 9.43 -1.22 -9.73
N LEU A 396 10.75 -1.19 -9.59
CA LEU A 396 11.48 -0.08 -8.97
C LEU A 396 12.53 0.43 -9.97
N GLN A 397 12.77 1.73 -10.04
CA GLN A 397 13.86 2.29 -10.85
C GLN A 397 14.80 3.10 -9.97
N ASN A 398 16.10 2.81 -10.02
CA ASN A 398 17.10 3.55 -9.26
C ASN A 398 17.51 4.86 -9.98
N ALA A 399 18.37 5.66 -9.35
CA ALA A 399 18.87 6.93 -9.89
C ALA A 399 19.64 6.78 -11.22
N GLU A 400 20.24 5.62 -11.49
CA GLU A 400 20.92 5.32 -12.76
C GLU A 400 19.94 4.87 -13.88
N GLY A 401 18.64 4.81 -13.59
CA GLY A 401 17.61 4.38 -14.53
C GLY A 401 17.50 2.86 -14.68
N ARG A 402 18.18 2.07 -13.84
CA ARG A 402 18.10 0.60 -13.84
C ARG A 402 16.85 0.16 -13.10
N PHE A 403 16.10 -0.76 -13.74
CA PHE A 403 14.94 -1.38 -13.11
C PHE A 403 15.32 -2.56 -12.21
N TYR A 404 14.59 -2.69 -11.11
CA TYR A 404 14.63 -3.79 -10.16
C TYR A 404 13.21 -4.32 -9.95
N VAL A 405 13.12 -5.60 -9.60
CA VAL A 405 11.87 -6.25 -9.15
C VAL A 405 12.02 -6.64 -7.69
N LEU A 406 11.01 -6.28 -6.89
CA LEU A 406 10.77 -6.89 -5.58
C LEU A 406 9.47 -7.68 -5.67
N SER A 407 9.48 -8.98 -5.43
CA SER A 407 8.25 -9.79 -5.42
C SER A 407 8.21 -10.68 -4.18
N LEU A 408 7.18 -10.49 -3.36
CA LEU A 408 6.87 -11.32 -2.21
C LEU A 408 5.58 -12.11 -2.44
N GLY A 409 5.59 -13.39 -2.08
CA GLY A 409 4.42 -14.26 -2.11
C GLY A 409 4.30 -15.03 -0.81
N TRP A 410 3.08 -15.25 -0.33
CA TRP A 410 2.79 -15.99 0.89
C TRP A 410 1.46 -16.73 0.75
N ASN A 411 1.52 -18.06 0.82
CA ASN A 411 0.36 -18.95 0.78
C ASN A 411 0.30 -19.80 2.04
N ASN A 412 -0.85 -19.81 2.70
CA ASN A 412 -1.14 -20.65 3.84
C ASN A 412 -2.55 -21.26 3.68
N PRO A 413 -2.67 -22.57 3.38
CA PRO A 413 -3.97 -23.21 3.19
C PRO A 413 -4.73 -23.42 4.51
N GLU A 414 -4.08 -23.27 5.66
CA GLU A 414 -4.66 -23.56 6.97
C GLU A 414 -5.17 -22.30 7.69
N ALA A 415 -4.63 -21.12 7.38
CA ALA A 415 -4.99 -19.87 8.05
C ALA A 415 -4.84 -18.64 7.13
N PRO A 416 -5.56 -17.53 7.42
CA PRO A 416 -5.29 -16.24 6.80
C PRO A 416 -3.85 -15.77 7.03
N VAL A 417 -3.32 -14.98 6.09
CA VAL A 417 -1.96 -14.41 6.13
C VAL A 417 -2.02 -12.90 6.42
N ASN A 418 -0.95 -12.33 6.97
CA ASN A 418 -0.93 -10.95 7.47
C ASN A 418 -0.34 -9.98 6.44
N THR A 419 -1.13 -8.99 6.00
CA THR A 419 -0.69 -7.97 5.03
C THR A 419 0.36 -7.01 5.61
N GLY A 420 0.21 -6.59 6.87
CA GLY A 420 1.17 -5.68 7.51
C GLY A 420 2.55 -6.31 7.69
N GLU A 421 2.58 -7.60 8.03
CA GLU A 421 3.82 -8.37 8.15
C GLU A 421 4.55 -8.48 6.79
N LEU A 422 3.84 -8.75 5.70
CA LEU A 422 4.48 -8.83 4.38
C LEU A 422 4.94 -7.46 3.87
N LEU A 423 4.19 -6.38 4.16
CA LEU A 423 4.60 -4.99 3.88
C LEU A 423 5.83 -4.57 4.69
N SER A 424 5.92 -5.01 5.95
CA SER A 424 7.11 -4.85 6.78
C SER A 424 8.32 -5.47 6.10
N LEU A 425 8.22 -6.75 5.74
CA LEU A 425 9.30 -7.48 5.06
C LEU A 425 9.70 -6.82 3.74
N ALA A 426 8.74 -6.28 2.98
CA ALA A 426 9.02 -5.51 1.77
C ALA A 426 9.80 -4.21 2.07
N SER A 427 9.39 -3.46 3.08
CA SER A 427 10.08 -2.24 3.50
C SER A 427 11.52 -2.53 3.96
N SER A 428 11.69 -3.57 4.77
CA SER A 428 13.00 -4.06 5.21
C SER A 428 13.87 -4.53 4.05
N ALA A 429 13.28 -5.21 3.06
CA ALA A 429 13.96 -5.63 1.84
C ALA A 429 14.57 -4.44 1.07
N LEU A 430 13.80 -3.37 0.92
CA LEU A 430 14.28 -2.15 0.25
C LEU A 430 15.34 -1.41 1.08
N ALA A 431 15.17 -1.34 2.40
CA ALA A 431 16.16 -0.72 3.29
C ALA A 431 17.52 -1.47 3.27
N ALA A 432 17.49 -2.81 3.28
CA ALA A 432 18.71 -3.63 3.22
C ALA A 432 19.49 -3.43 1.91
N HIS A 433 18.79 -3.22 0.79
CA HIS A 433 19.45 -2.90 -0.48
C HIS A 433 20.21 -1.57 -0.41
N ARG A 434 19.60 -0.52 0.17
CA ARG A 434 20.25 0.79 0.35
C ARG A 434 21.52 0.71 1.21
N GLY A 435 21.46 -0.04 2.32
CA GLY A 435 22.59 -0.19 3.24
C GLY A 435 23.83 -0.88 2.64
N THR A 436 23.67 -1.61 1.54
CA THR A 436 24.81 -2.22 0.81
C THR A 436 25.50 -1.29 -0.17
N GLY A 437 24.88 -0.15 -0.53
CA GLY A 437 25.37 0.79 -1.54
C GLY A 437 26.28 1.93 -1.02
N GLU A 438 26.38 2.16 0.29
CA GLU A 438 27.17 3.26 0.88
C GLU A 438 28.63 2.88 1.24
N SER A 439 29.15 1.78 0.70
CA SER A 439 30.52 1.33 1.01
C SER A 439 31.43 1.15 -0.20
N ASP A 440 31.45 2.16 -1.10
CA ASP A 440 32.54 2.36 -2.06
C ASP A 440 33.02 3.82 -2.12
#